data_AF-A0AAP0HJD0-F1
#
_entry.id   AF-A0AAP0HJD0-F1
#
_cell.length_a   1.000
_cell.length_b   1.000
_cell.length_c   1.000
_cell.angle_alpha   90.00
_cell.angle_beta   90.00
_cell.angle_gamma   90.00
#
_symmetry.space_group_name_H-M   'P 1'
#
loop_
_entity.id
_entity.type
_entity.pdbx_description
1 polymer ?
#
loop_
_entity_poly.entity_id
_entity_poly.type
_entity_poly.pdbx_seq_one_letter_code
_entity_poly.pdbx_strand_id
1 'polypeptide(L)' 'MMMIDYLKKMNGLTNSLATTGAPILDDDLITSTIAGLDMEYMSITTSLLRDENLKWTDVFESLFSYEDRMSQIQSL' A
#
# COMPACT_ATOMS: atom_id res chain seq x y z
N MET A 1 -7.60 7.75 -8.42
CA MET A 1 -6.53 6.91 -9.00
C MET A 1 -6.82 5.49 -8.54
N MET A 2 -6.69 4.46 -9.39
CA MET A 2 -6.96 3.08 -8.96
C MET A 2 -5.87 2.63 -7.95
N MET A 3 -6.20 1.81 -6.96
CA MET A 3 -5.23 1.31 -5.98
C MET A 3 -4.01 0.68 -6.65
N ILE A 4 -4.22 -0.08 -7.73
CA ILE A 4 -3.13 -0.70 -8.48
C ILE A 4 -2.13 0.33 -9.03
N ASP A 5 -2.61 1.49 -9.48
CA ASP A 5 -1.75 2.56 -9.99
C ASP A 5 -1.02 3.25 -8.83
N TYR A 6 -1.68 3.40 -7.67
CA TYR A 6 -1.07 3.92 -6.44
C TYR A 6 0.07 3.06 -5.95
N LEU A 7 -0.17 1.76 -5.79
CA LEU A 7 0.84 0.83 -5.31
C LEU A 7 2.03 0.74 -6.28
N LYS A 8 1.79 0.73 -7.60
CA LYS A 8 2.85 0.77 -8.60
C LYS A 8 3.66 2.06 -8.54
N LYS A 9 3.00 3.21 -8.33
CA LYS A 9 3.68 4.50 -8.17
C LYS A 9 4.57 4.51 -6.93
N MET A 10 4.07 4.04 -5.79
CA MET A 10 4.85 3.99 -4.54
C MET A 10 6.08 3.09 -4.68
N ASN A 11 5.91 1.89 -5.24
CA ASN A 11 7.03 0.99 -5.51
C ASN A 11 8.04 1.59 -6.52
N GLY A 12 7.55 2.29 -7.55
CA GLY A 12 8.37 2.96 -8.55
C GLY A 12 9.21 4.12 -8.01
N LEU A 13 8.65 4.92 -7.08
CA LEU A 13 9.38 5.99 -6.39
C LEU A 13 10.55 5.42 -5.57
N THR A 14 10.32 4.31 -4.86
CA THR A 14 11.36 3.60 -4.11
C THR A 14 12.46 3.06 -5.01
N ASN A 15 12.10 2.43 -6.13
CA ASN A 15 13.09 1.95 -7.10
C ASN A 15 13.91 3.10 -7.70
N SER A 16 13.29 4.23 -8.00
CA SER A 16 14.01 5.42 -8.48
C SER A 16 15.00 5.94 -7.44
N LEU A 17 14.62 5.99 -6.16
CA LEU A 17 15.52 6.46 -5.10
C LEU A 17 16.66 5.45 -4.80
N ALA A 18 16.37 4.15 -4.86
CA ALA A 18 17.37 3.10 -4.78
C ALA A 18 18.44 3.25 -5.89
N THR A 19 18.03 3.56 -7.13
CA THR A 19 18.98 3.80 -8.23
C THR A 19 19.84 5.04 -8.04
N THR A 20 19.41 6.02 -7.23
CA THR A 20 20.19 7.22 -6.89
C THR A 20 21.12 7.03 -5.67
N GLY A 21 21.20 5.81 -5.12
CA GLY A 21 22.01 5.50 -3.94
C GLY A 21 21.34 5.80 -2.60
N ALA A 22 20.03 6.08 -2.60
CA ALA A 22 19.22 6.31 -1.41
C ALA A 22 18.05 5.31 -1.37
N PRO A 23 18.30 4.00 -1.16
CA PRO A 23 17.22 3.01 -1.10
C PRO A 23 16.30 3.30 0.09
N ILE A 24 15.00 3.30 -0.17
CA ILE A 24 13.98 3.30 0.89
C ILE A 24 13.89 1.86 1.42
N LEU A 25 13.86 1.70 2.74
CA LEU A 25 13.61 0.41 3.38
C LEU A 25 12.16 -0.01 3.18
N ASP A 26 11.88 -1.31 3.07
CA ASP A 26 10.51 -1.80 2.85
C ASP A 26 9.53 -1.26 3.91
N ASP A 27 9.96 -1.14 5.16
CA ASP A 27 9.16 -0.57 6.26
C ASP A 27 8.78 0.89 6.03
N ASP A 28 9.70 1.69 5.48
CA ASP A 28 9.46 3.10 5.16
C ASP A 28 8.54 3.24 3.95
N LEU A 29 8.68 2.35 2.95
CA LEU A 29 7.76 2.26 1.81
C LEU A 29 6.34 1.89 2.28
N ILE A 30 6.21 0.89 3.14
CA ILE A 30 4.92 0.47 3.71
C ILE A 30 4.30 1.63 4.49
N THR A 31 5.06 2.26 5.39
CA THR A 31 4.58 3.36 6.23
C THR A 31 4.12 4.55 5.38
N SER A 32 4.94 4.97 4.41
CA SER A 32 4.58 6.07 3.50
C SER A 32 3.38 5.75 2.62
N THR A 33 3.25 4.50 2.18
CA THR A 33 2.09 4.04 1.40
C THR A 33 0.81 4.10 2.23
N ILE A 34 0.83 3.56 3.45
CA ILE A 34 -0.32 3.55 4.36
C ILE A 34 -0.71 4.97 4.78
N ALA A 35 0.26 5.85 5.06
CA ALA A 35 0.01 7.23 5.44
C ALA A 35 -0.65 8.07 4.33
N GLY A 36 -0.48 7.67 3.06
CA GLY A 36 -1.10 8.33 1.91
C GLY A 36 -2.53 7.85 1.59
N LEU A 37 -3.09 6.90 2.34
CA LEU A 37 -4.43 6.37 2.11
C LEU A 37 -5.51 7.16 2.87
N ASP A 38 -6.68 7.27 2.26
CA ASP A 38 -7.84 7.95 2.82
C ASP A 38 -8.53 7.14 3.94
N MET A 39 -9.43 7.79 4.69
CA MET A 39 -10.12 7.20 5.84
C MET A 39 -10.88 5.91 5.52
N GLU A 40 -11.32 5.74 4.27
CA GLU A 40 -12.02 4.53 3.82
C GLU A 40 -11.16 3.26 3.93
N TYR A 41 -9.83 3.40 3.92
CA TYR A 41 -8.90 2.29 4.07
C TYR A 41 -8.48 2.02 5.54
N MET A 42 -8.98 2.80 6.52
CA MET A 42 -8.54 2.69 7.92
C MET A 42 -8.67 1.28 8.51
N SER A 43 -9.71 0.52 8.11
CA SER A 43 -9.92 -0.83 8.63
C SER A 43 -8.79 -1.78 8.20
N ILE A 44 -8.36 -1.69 6.94
CA ILE A 44 -7.32 -2.57 6.41
C ILE A 44 -5.93 -2.09 6.85
N THR A 45 -5.68 -0.78 6.89
CA THR A 45 -4.39 -0.23 7.35
C THR A 45 -4.13 -0.56 8.82
N THR A 46 -5.15 -0.47 9.68
CA THR A 46 -5.03 -0.86 11.10
C THR A 46 -4.70 -2.34 11.26
N SER A 47 -5.23 -3.20 10.38
CA SER A 47 -4.93 -4.63 10.39
C SER A 47 -3.49 -4.90 9.95
N LEU A 48 -3.04 -4.24 8.88
CA LEU A 48 -1.69 -4.39 8.35
C LEU A 48 -0.64 -3.93 9.37
N LEU A 49 -0.83 -2.77 9.99
CA LEU A 49 0.11 -2.21 10.97
C LEU A 49 0.27 -3.04 12.26
N ARG A 50 -0.55 -4.07 12.47
CA ARG A 50 -0.40 -5.03 13.59
C ARG A 50 0.56 -6.18 13.26
N ASP A 51 0.89 -6.37 12.00
CA ASP A 51 1.83 -7.41 11.58
C ASP A 51 3.26 -6.88 11.64
N GLU A 52 4.05 -7.42 12.57
CA GLU A 52 5.45 -7.03 12.79
C GLU A 52 6.39 -7.55 11.69
N ASN A 53 5.96 -8.50 10.86
CA ASN A 53 6.74 -9.09 9.77
C ASN A 53 6.14 -8.76 8.40
N LEU A 54 5.34 -7.70 8.34
CA LEU A 54 4.61 -7.28 7.15
C LEU A 54 5.58 -6.98 6.00
N LYS A 55 5.36 -7.62 4.84
CA LYS A 55 6.12 -7.33 3.63
C LYS A 55 5.32 -6.48 2.67
N TRP A 56 6.03 -5.82 1.78
CA TRP A 56 5.42 -5.02 0.72
C TRP A 56 4.43 -5.83 -0.13
N THR A 57 4.72 -7.10 -0.39
CA THR A 57 3.82 -8.01 -1.13
C THR A 57 2.49 -8.21 -0.41
N ASP A 58 2.51 -8.34 0.92
CA ASP A 58 1.31 -8.56 1.73
C ASP A 58 0.43 -7.31 1.73
N VAL A 59 1.06 -6.13 1.81
CA VAL A 59 0.38 -4.82 1.68
C VAL A 59 -0.27 -4.68 0.31
N PHE A 60 0.46 -5.02 -0.75
CA PHE A 60 -0.03 -4.94 -2.12
C PHE A 60 -1.28 -5.81 -2.31
N GLU A 61 -1.20 -7.09 -1.95
CA GLU A 61 -2.30 -8.04 -2.11
C GLU A 61 -3.52 -7.68 -1.25
N SER A 62 -3.27 -7.24 -0.01
CA SER A 62 -4.33 -6.88 0.94
C SER A 62 -5.09 -5.63 0.49
N LEU A 63 -4.39 -4.57 0.08
CA LEU A 63 -5.02 -3.34 -0.39
C LEU A 63 -5.74 -3.52 -1.72
N PHE A 64 -5.18 -4.31 -2.64
CA PHE A 64 -5.82 -4.64 -3.90
C PHE A 64 -7.12 -5.43 -3.67
N SER A 65 -7.07 -6.47 -2.83
CA SER A 65 -8.25 -7.28 -2.47
C SER A 65 -9.31 -6.46 -1.74
N TYR A 66 -8.89 -5.47 -0.94
CA TYR A 66 -9.80 -4.59 -0.23
C TYR A 66 -10.54 -3.64 -1.18
N GLU A 67 -9.84 -3.02 -2.14
CA GLU A 67 -10.46 -2.16 -3.16
C GLU A 67 -11.50 -2.94 -3.99
N ASP A 68 -11.18 -4.17 -4.41
CA ASP A 68 -12.11 -5.01 -5.17
C ASP A 68 -13.41 -5.29 -4.39
N ARG A 69 -13.29 -5.62 -3.09
CA ARG A 69 -14.46 -5.81 -2.22
C ARG A 69 -15.27 -4.53 -2.03
N MET A 70 -14.62 -3.39 -1.85
CA MET A 70 -15.32 -2.10 -1.74
C MET A 70 -16.11 -1.77 -3.01
N SER A 71 -15.48 -1.97 -4.17
CA SER A 71 -16.12 -1.75 -5.48
C SER A 71 -17.36 -2.62 -5.66
N GLN A 72 -17.30 -3.89 -5.23
CA GLN A 72 -18.46 -4.79 -5.24
C GLN A 72 -19.60 -4.31 -4.32
N ILE A 73 -19.28 -3.82 -3.12
CA ILE A 73 -20.27 -3.32 -2.16
C ILE A 73 -20.94 -2.04 -2.67
N GLN A 74 -20.17 -1.13 -3.29
CA GLN A 74 -20.69 0.13 -3.82
C GLN A 74 -21.53 -0.04 -5.09
N SER A 75 -21.44 -1.20 -5.74
CA SER A 75 -22.19 -1.54 -6.96
C SER A 75 -23.55 -2.20 -6.66
N LEU A 76 -23.92 -2.37 -5.38
CA LEU A 76 -25.20 -2.90 -4.90
C LEU A 76 -26.17 -1.76 -4.53
#